data_AF-A0AAW7WDD2-F1
#
_entry.id   AF-A0AAW7WDD2-F1
#
_cell.length_a   1.000
_cell.length_b   1.000
_cell.length_c   1.000
_cell.angle_alpha   90.00
_cell.angle_beta   90.00
_cell.angle_gamma   90.00
#
_symmetry.space_group_name_H-M   'P 1'
#
loop_
_entity.id
_entity.type
_entity.pdbx_description
1 polymer ?
#
loop_
_entity_poly.entity_id
_entity_poly.type
_entity_poly.pdbx_seq_one_letter_code
_entity_poly.pdbx_strand_id
1 'polypeptide(L)'
;MSEPDVKPAYDPSEQLARLQRLCRLRAIALYREQALYLQVLRELLEGATRQALFNLLGEVDPSRFSRLPESTRQNFHASVTDLIDRCSVLLTVEQLMQLVRQMQDEQRRQQAHASRSMLQKLSRQTQDSAPELESPAPGLPREEPSGSIRLSLASPLESPQDSAAQDPVTEPVPEPEEAKSSGDLDVLRSLFELAGDAMQQAQQPLEPGIDLDQSVEGNDHFLPSEPDALLHWIHAMDQALERRLRNLSHAVNVQMLRSGLAQTLLPISLLDAVLKGQVETQPTATNVLRLRLPLAVGEIDQGMDVLCVLLRSNDLEFDSPRLRQCRKRLRAHHHALLTMVRQQRHWQRRSLDREARTHWQTPSDSTQQLSGD
;
A
#
# COMPACT_ATOMS: atom_id res chain seq x y z
N MET A 1 -47.15 -20.00 33.03
CA MET A 1 -47.53 -19.36 31.75
C MET A 1 -46.23 -19.01 31.07
N SER A 2 -45.69 -19.97 30.31
CA SER A 2 -44.42 -19.83 29.60
C SER A 2 -44.65 -18.89 28.42
N GLU A 3 -43.92 -17.78 28.37
CA GLU A 3 -43.91 -16.91 27.20
C GLU A 3 -43.60 -17.75 25.96
N PRO A 4 -44.34 -17.57 24.85
CA PRO A 4 -44.03 -18.29 23.63
C PRO A 4 -42.64 -17.84 23.18
N ASP A 5 -41.74 -18.82 23.12
CA ASP A 5 -40.40 -18.72 22.57
C ASP A 5 -40.53 -18.27 21.10
N VAL A 6 -40.61 -16.95 20.88
CA VAL A 6 -40.53 -16.36 19.55
C VAL A 6 -39.08 -16.53 19.14
N LYS A 7 -38.74 -17.73 18.65
CA LYS A 7 -37.49 -17.97 17.95
C LYS A 7 -37.43 -16.87 16.88
N PRO A 8 -36.46 -15.93 16.95
CA PRO A 8 -36.32 -14.95 15.90
C PRO A 8 -36.18 -15.74 14.60
N ALA A 9 -36.96 -15.38 13.58
CA ALA A 9 -37.13 -16.16 12.35
C ALA A 9 -35.82 -16.51 11.60
N TYR A 10 -34.67 -15.98 12.05
CA TYR A 10 -33.33 -16.35 11.63
C TYR A 10 -32.36 -16.27 12.81
N ASP A 11 -31.70 -17.38 13.16
CA ASP A 11 -30.60 -17.35 14.11
C ASP A 11 -29.37 -16.66 13.46
N PRO A 12 -28.81 -15.59 14.05
CA PRO A 12 -27.66 -14.89 13.50
C PRO A 12 -26.44 -15.81 13.30
N SER A 13 -26.24 -16.80 14.18
CA SER A 13 -25.11 -17.75 14.09
C SER A 13 -25.24 -18.65 12.86
N GLU A 14 -26.46 -19.15 12.58
CA GLU A 14 -26.74 -19.95 11.39
C GLU A 14 -26.58 -19.14 10.10
N GLN A 15 -26.98 -17.86 10.11
CA GLN A 15 -26.80 -16.98 8.95
C GLN A 15 -25.31 -16.72 8.68
N LEU A 16 -24.50 -16.50 9.71
CA LEU A 16 -23.05 -16.37 9.57
C LEU A 16 -22.41 -17.65 9.03
N ALA A 17 -22.78 -18.82 9.56
CA ALA A 17 -22.30 -20.10 9.07
C ALA A 17 -22.68 -20.34 7.59
N ARG A 18 -23.90 -19.96 7.19
CA ARG A 18 -24.34 -20.01 5.79
C ARG A 18 -23.52 -19.08 4.90
N LEU A 19 -23.26 -17.86 5.35
CA LEU A 19 -22.41 -16.90 4.62
C LEU A 19 -20.98 -17.39 4.46
N GLN A 20 -20.39 -18.02 5.48
CA GLN A 20 -19.06 -18.63 5.40
C GLN A 20 -19.02 -19.76 4.35
N ARG A 21 -20.04 -20.64 4.31
CA ARG A 21 -20.14 -21.69 3.28
C ARG A 21 -20.23 -21.10 1.87
N LEU A 22 -21.06 -20.08 1.68
CA LEU A 22 -21.16 -19.37 0.40
C LEU A 22 -19.84 -18.70 0.01
N CYS A 23 -19.13 -18.13 1.00
CA CYS A 23 -17.83 -17.50 0.78
C CYS A 23 -16.80 -18.50 0.28
N ARG A 24 -16.73 -19.70 0.88
CA ARG A 24 -15.82 -20.77 0.45
C ARG A 24 -16.04 -21.20 -1.00
N LEU A 25 -17.30 -21.41 -1.41
CA LEU A 25 -17.61 -21.74 -2.82
C LEU A 25 -17.19 -20.61 -3.77
N ARG A 26 -17.39 -19.36 -3.33
CA ARG A 26 -17.05 -18.18 -4.12
C ARG A 26 -15.56 -17.95 -4.22
N ALA A 27 -14.79 -18.25 -3.18
CA ALA A 27 -13.34 -18.22 -3.18
C ALA A 27 -12.77 -19.16 -4.26
N ILE A 28 -13.29 -20.39 -4.37
CA ILE A 28 -12.86 -21.35 -5.41
C ILE A 28 -13.14 -20.80 -6.82
N ALA A 29 -14.35 -20.26 -7.04
CA ALA A 29 -14.68 -19.64 -8.33
C ALA A 29 -13.73 -18.47 -8.65
N LEU A 30 -13.49 -17.61 -7.67
CA LEU A 30 -12.65 -16.44 -7.80
C LEU A 30 -11.19 -16.81 -8.13
N TYR A 31 -10.64 -17.82 -7.47
CA TYR A 31 -9.31 -18.35 -7.78
C TYR A 31 -9.22 -18.82 -9.24
N ARG A 32 -10.23 -19.54 -9.73
CA ARG A 32 -10.28 -19.99 -11.13
C ARG A 32 -10.31 -18.81 -12.11
N GLU A 33 -11.11 -17.79 -11.83
CA GLU A 33 -11.15 -16.57 -12.65
C GLU A 33 -9.82 -15.83 -12.65
N GLN A 34 -9.17 -15.73 -11.48
CA GLN A 34 -7.87 -15.08 -11.35
C GLN A 34 -6.79 -15.85 -12.10
N ALA A 35 -6.76 -17.18 -11.98
CA ALA A 35 -5.82 -18.03 -12.70
C ALA A 35 -5.99 -17.91 -14.22
N LEU A 36 -7.25 -17.87 -14.69
CA LEU A 36 -7.56 -17.68 -16.10
C LEU A 36 -7.15 -16.28 -16.59
N TYR A 37 -7.41 -15.22 -15.81
CA TYR A 37 -6.94 -13.87 -16.13
C TYR A 37 -5.41 -13.84 -16.30
N LEU A 38 -4.66 -14.41 -15.34
CA LEU A 38 -3.20 -14.47 -15.40
C LEU A 38 -2.68 -15.34 -16.54
N GLN A 39 -3.38 -16.43 -16.89
CA GLN A 39 -3.04 -17.22 -18.06
C GLN A 39 -3.15 -16.41 -19.35
N VAL A 40 -4.28 -15.74 -19.56
CA VAL A 40 -4.47 -14.89 -20.75
C VAL A 40 -3.48 -13.73 -20.76
N LEU A 41 -3.15 -13.15 -19.60
CA LEU A 41 -2.18 -12.08 -19.50
C LEU A 41 -0.79 -12.54 -19.94
N ARG A 42 -0.34 -13.73 -19.50
CA ARG A 42 0.94 -14.32 -19.91
C ARG A 42 1.03 -14.55 -21.41
N GLU A 43 -0.04 -15.07 -22.02
CA GLU A 43 -0.12 -15.28 -23.49
C GLU A 43 0.06 -13.96 -24.27
N LEU A 44 -0.36 -12.82 -23.71
CA LEU A 44 -0.37 -11.52 -24.39
C LEU A 44 0.84 -10.65 -24.04
N LEU A 45 1.55 -10.97 -22.95
CA LEU A 45 2.59 -10.11 -22.39
C LEU A 45 3.74 -9.85 -23.37
N GLU A 46 4.16 -10.88 -24.10
CA GLU A 46 5.22 -10.73 -25.09
C GLU A 46 4.81 -9.77 -26.22
N GLY A 47 3.64 -10.00 -26.82
CA GLY A 47 3.12 -9.17 -27.89
C GLY A 47 2.93 -7.72 -27.46
N ALA A 48 2.35 -7.49 -26.27
CA ALA A 48 2.16 -6.15 -25.74
C ALA A 48 3.47 -5.42 -25.45
N THR A 49 4.48 -6.13 -24.91
CA THR A 49 5.80 -5.53 -24.64
C THR A 49 6.51 -5.17 -25.95
N ARG A 50 6.46 -6.05 -26.96
CA ARG A 50 7.02 -5.76 -28.29
C ARG A 50 6.31 -4.59 -28.96
N GLN A 51 4.98 -4.50 -28.86
CA GLN A 51 4.22 -3.38 -29.41
C GLN A 51 4.56 -2.06 -28.71
N ALA A 52 4.67 -2.05 -27.38
CA ALA A 52 5.07 -0.87 -26.62
C ALA A 52 6.47 -0.38 -27.03
N LEU A 53 7.42 -1.31 -27.17
CA LEU A 53 8.77 -1.01 -27.67
C LEU A 53 8.74 -0.47 -29.10
N PHE A 54 7.93 -1.05 -29.98
CA PHE A 54 7.77 -0.57 -31.34
C PHE A 54 7.24 0.87 -31.38
N ASN A 55 6.18 1.15 -30.63
CA ASN A 55 5.59 2.49 -30.54
C ASN A 55 6.62 3.51 -30.01
N LEU A 56 7.33 3.15 -28.94
CA LEU A 56 8.34 4.02 -28.34
C LEU A 56 9.49 4.31 -29.31
N LEU A 57 10.05 3.28 -29.94
CA LEU A 57 11.14 3.45 -30.91
C LEU A 57 10.70 4.26 -32.13
N GLY A 58 9.43 4.15 -32.52
CA GLY A 58 8.81 4.98 -33.56
C GLY A 58 8.68 6.46 -33.16
N GLU A 59 8.29 6.73 -31.91
CA GLU A 59 8.09 8.10 -31.40
C GLU A 59 9.40 8.86 -31.13
N VAL A 60 10.45 8.18 -30.67
CA VAL A 60 11.67 8.82 -30.14
C VAL A 60 12.71 9.11 -31.24
N ASP A 61 12.98 8.16 -32.13
CA ASP A 61 13.72 8.32 -33.40
C ASP A 61 13.76 6.95 -34.12
N PRO A 62 13.05 6.76 -35.24
CA PRO A 62 12.99 5.48 -35.93
C PRO A 62 14.35 5.01 -36.46
N SER A 63 15.32 5.92 -36.64
CA SER A 63 16.65 5.61 -37.14
C SER A 63 17.63 5.17 -36.05
N ARG A 64 17.36 5.46 -34.76
CA ARG A 64 18.25 5.06 -33.66
C ARG A 64 18.41 3.55 -33.58
N PHE A 65 17.31 2.82 -33.69
CA PHE A 65 17.34 1.36 -33.65
C PHE A 65 18.05 0.76 -34.87
N SER A 66 17.84 1.32 -36.08
CA SER A 66 18.46 0.79 -37.30
C SER A 66 19.97 1.05 -37.39
N ARG A 67 20.48 2.10 -36.74
CA ARG A 67 21.92 2.40 -36.65
C ARG A 67 22.68 1.49 -35.69
N LEU A 68 21.99 0.76 -34.81
CA LEU A 68 22.67 -0.15 -33.88
C LEU A 68 23.29 -1.34 -34.62
N PRO A 69 24.48 -1.81 -34.17
CA PRO A 69 25.07 -3.06 -34.65
C PRO A 69 24.06 -4.21 -34.55
N GLU A 70 24.10 -5.13 -35.53
CA GLU A 70 23.20 -6.29 -35.55
C GLU A 70 23.32 -7.15 -34.29
N SER A 71 24.54 -7.35 -33.78
CA SER A 71 24.79 -8.06 -32.52
C SER A 71 24.08 -7.39 -31.33
N THR A 72 24.15 -6.06 -31.22
CA THR A 72 23.46 -5.32 -30.15
C THR A 72 21.94 -5.45 -30.26
N ARG A 73 21.39 -5.42 -31.48
CA ARG A 73 19.95 -5.61 -31.72
C ARG A 73 19.49 -7.01 -31.33
N GLN A 74 20.23 -8.04 -31.74
CA GLN A 74 19.93 -9.43 -31.37
C GLN A 74 20.02 -9.64 -29.86
N ASN A 75 21.07 -9.11 -29.21
CA ASN A 75 21.25 -9.19 -27.75
C ASN A 75 20.13 -8.47 -26.99
N PHE A 76 19.69 -7.30 -27.47
CA PHE A 76 18.56 -6.58 -26.90
C PHE A 76 17.27 -7.41 -26.98
N HIS A 77 16.94 -7.94 -28.16
CA HIS A 77 15.76 -8.78 -28.33
C HIS A 77 15.80 -10.05 -27.47
N ALA A 78 16.95 -10.73 -27.40
CA ALA A 78 17.13 -11.91 -26.56
C ALA A 78 16.96 -11.56 -25.07
N SER A 79 17.56 -10.46 -24.61
CA SER A 79 17.47 -10.00 -23.22
C SER A 79 16.05 -9.60 -22.83
N VAL A 80 15.30 -8.94 -23.73
CA VAL A 80 13.90 -8.59 -23.50
C VAL A 80 13.03 -9.85 -23.46
N THR A 81 13.27 -10.81 -24.36
CA THR A 81 12.53 -12.08 -24.38
C THR A 81 12.75 -12.86 -23.08
N ASP A 82 14.02 -12.99 -22.63
CA ASP A 82 14.35 -13.63 -21.35
C ASP A 82 13.71 -12.93 -20.13
N LEU A 83 13.65 -11.59 -20.12
CA LEU A 83 12.95 -10.86 -19.06
C LEU A 83 11.44 -11.16 -19.05
N ILE A 84 10.81 -11.26 -20.23
CA ILE A 84 9.40 -11.58 -20.38
C ILE A 84 9.13 -13.02 -19.95
N ASP A 85 9.97 -13.97 -20.33
CA ASP A 85 9.84 -15.38 -19.96
C ASP A 85 9.95 -15.56 -18.43
N ARG A 86 10.97 -14.93 -17.82
CA ARG A 86 11.12 -14.94 -16.36
C ARG A 86 9.94 -14.29 -15.65
N CYS A 87 9.41 -13.17 -16.18
CA CYS A 87 8.22 -12.53 -15.61
C CYS A 87 6.98 -13.43 -15.76
N SER A 88 6.80 -14.08 -16.91
CA SER A 88 5.65 -14.93 -17.22
C SER A 88 5.52 -16.11 -16.28
N VAL A 89 6.64 -16.72 -15.84
CA VAL A 89 6.62 -17.79 -14.82
C VAL A 89 6.10 -17.29 -13.47
N LEU A 90 6.36 -16.02 -13.13
CA LEU A 90 5.95 -15.39 -11.88
C LEU A 90 4.51 -14.87 -11.89
N LEU A 91 3.83 -14.90 -13.03
CA LEU A 91 2.43 -14.50 -13.20
C LEU A 91 1.49 -15.70 -12.99
N THR A 92 1.57 -16.31 -11.82
CA THR A 92 0.65 -17.35 -11.34
C THR A 92 0.03 -16.93 -10.02
N VAL A 93 -1.08 -17.55 -9.63
CA VAL A 93 -1.78 -17.15 -8.40
C VAL A 93 -0.88 -17.39 -7.18
N GLU A 94 -0.16 -18.50 -7.17
CA GLU A 94 0.75 -18.93 -6.11
C GLU A 94 1.92 -17.96 -5.96
N GLN A 95 2.54 -17.59 -7.08
CA GLN A 95 3.70 -16.67 -7.08
C GLN A 95 3.31 -15.24 -6.72
N LEU A 96 2.11 -14.80 -7.11
CA LEU A 96 1.57 -13.53 -6.66
C LEU A 96 1.22 -13.58 -5.17
N MET A 97 0.66 -14.68 -4.67
CA MET A 97 0.40 -14.84 -3.24
C MET A 97 1.68 -14.82 -2.41
N GLN A 98 2.76 -15.43 -2.89
CA GLN A 98 4.06 -15.33 -2.24
C GLN A 98 4.57 -13.87 -2.24
N LEU A 99 4.41 -13.15 -3.35
CA LEU A 99 4.76 -11.73 -3.42
C LEU A 99 3.91 -10.88 -2.47
N VAL A 100 2.61 -11.15 -2.33
CA VAL A 100 1.73 -10.46 -1.38
C VAL A 100 2.26 -10.59 0.04
N ARG A 101 2.67 -11.80 0.46
CA ARG A 101 3.26 -12.01 1.79
C ARG A 101 4.53 -11.17 1.97
N GLN A 102 5.42 -11.18 0.97
CA GLN A 102 6.63 -10.35 0.98
C GLN A 102 6.31 -8.86 1.09
N MET A 103 5.31 -8.38 0.35
CA MET A 103 4.86 -6.98 0.40
C MET A 103 4.32 -6.58 1.77
N GLN A 104 3.55 -7.47 2.41
CA GLN A 104 3.03 -7.24 3.76
C GLN A 104 4.14 -7.19 4.79
N ASP A 105 5.14 -8.08 4.69
CA ASP A 105 6.30 -8.07 5.58
C ASP A 105 7.17 -6.82 5.39
N GLU A 106 7.41 -6.41 4.14
CA GLU A 106 8.08 -5.14 3.80
C GLU A 106 7.33 -3.95 4.43
N GLN A 107 6.00 -3.91 4.30
CA GLN A 107 5.18 -2.83 4.84
C GLN A 107 5.21 -2.80 6.38
N ARG A 108 5.12 -3.96 7.04
CA ARG A 108 5.23 -4.06 8.50
C ARG A 108 6.60 -3.57 8.98
N ARG A 109 7.67 -3.95 8.31
CA ARG A 109 9.03 -3.48 8.61
C ARG A 109 9.12 -1.96 8.44
N GLN A 110 8.65 -1.43 7.32
CA GLN A 110 8.64 0.03 7.07
C GLN A 110 7.84 0.79 8.13
N GLN A 111 6.67 0.28 8.54
CA GLN A 111 5.87 0.87 9.61
C GLN A 111 6.58 0.81 10.96
N ALA A 112 7.23 -0.30 11.30
CA ALA A 112 8.02 -0.44 12.53
C ALA A 112 9.24 0.48 12.55
N HIS A 113 9.92 0.66 11.41
CA HIS A 113 11.02 1.62 11.29
C HIS A 113 10.51 3.06 11.40
N ALA A 114 9.40 3.40 10.76
CA ALA A 114 8.81 4.73 10.83
C ALA A 114 8.35 5.07 12.26
N SER A 115 7.71 4.13 12.96
CA SER A 115 7.27 4.33 14.35
C SER A 115 8.46 4.49 15.30
N ARG A 116 9.51 3.65 15.16
CA ARG A 116 10.76 3.79 15.92
C ARG A 116 11.47 5.11 15.65
N SER A 117 11.56 5.53 14.40
CA SER A 117 12.16 6.82 14.02
C SER A 117 11.37 8.00 14.62
N MET A 118 10.05 7.95 14.59
CA MET A 118 9.18 8.97 15.19
C MET A 118 9.38 9.04 16.72
N LEU A 119 9.41 7.88 17.41
CA LEU A 119 9.66 7.84 18.85
C LEU A 119 11.07 8.35 19.20
N GLN A 120 12.09 8.03 18.41
CA GLN A 120 13.44 8.57 18.60
C GLN A 120 13.49 10.09 18.41
N LYS A 121 12.78 10.63 17.40
CA LYS A 121 12.69 12.08 17.19
C LYS A 121 11.97 12.77 18.36
N LEU A 122 10.88 12.21 18.85
CA LEU A 122 10.17 12.73 20.03
C LEU A 122 11.03 12.64 21.31
N SER A 123 11.77 11.55 21.49
CA SER A 123 12.70 11.38 22.62
C SER A 123 13.87 12.35 22.57
N ARG A 124 14.40 12.66 21.38
CA ARG A 124 15.45 13.68 21.21
C ARG A 124 14.90 15.07 21.51
N GLN A 125 13.70 15.39 21.02
CA GLN A 125 13.07 16.68 21.29
C GLN A 125 12.77 16.91 22.78
N THR A 126 12.44 15.85 23.54
CA THR A 126 12.27 15.93 25.00
C THR A 126 13.59 16.02 25.76
N GLN A 127 14.69 15.45 25.23
CA GLN A 127 16.03 15.58 25.81
C GLN A 127 16.68 16.94 25.51
N ASP A 128 16.48 17.50 24.31
CA ASP A 128 16.96 18.85 23.94
C ASP A 128 16.15 19.98 24.62
N SER A 129 14.97 19.65 25.18
CA SER A 129 14.18 20.56 26.02
C SER A 129 14.50 20.45 27.52
N ALA A 130 15.45 19.61 27.92
CA ALA A 130 15.91 19.54 29.30
C ALA A 130 16.99 20.63 29.52
N PRO A 131 16.75 21.66 30.36
CA PRO A 131 17.79 22.60 30.71
C PRO A 131 18.90 21.87 31.47
N GLU A 132 20.16 22.20 31.17
CA GLU A 132 21.34 21.76 31.89
C GLU A 132 21.13 21.96 33.41
N LEU A 133 20.86 20.88 34.12
CA LEU A 133 20.81 20.87 35.58
C LEU A 133 22.25 20.84 36.10
N GLU A 134 22.76 22.03 36.43
CA GLU A 134 23.88 22.18 37.36
C GLU A 134 23.59 21.43 38.67
N SER A 135 24.66 20.91 39.26
CA SER A 135 24.66 20.02 40.42
C SER A 135 23.97 20.61 41.67
N PRO A 136 23.48 19.76 42.59
CA PRO A 136 22.57 20.18 43.66
C PRO A 136 23.32 20.77 44.86
N ALA A 137 22.93 21.97 45.29
CA ALA A 137 23.19 22.47 46.64
C ALA A 137 21.85 22.57 47.41
N PRO A 138 21.80 22.15 48.69
CA PRO A 138 20.56 21.92 49.41
C PRO A 138 20.04 23.21 50.04
N GLY A 139 18.79 23.57 49.77
CA GLY A 139 18.14 24.65 50.50
C GLY A 139 16.80 25.11 49.92
N LEU A 140 15.75 24.79 50.68
CA LEU A 140 14.40 25.37 50.72
C LEU A 140 13.29 24.72 49.84
N PRO A 141 12.10 24.49 50.43
CA PRO A 141 10.96 23.87 49.73
C PRO A 141 10.36 24.85 48.73
N ARG A 142 10.27 24.42 47.48
CA ARG A 142 9.66 25.20 46.39
C ARG A 142 8.16 24.90 46.39
N GLU A 143 7.36 25.90 46.78
CA GLU A 143 5.91 25.88 46.65
C GLU A 143 5.51 25.72 45.18
N GLU A 144 4.63 24.76 44.91
CA GLU A 144 4.04 24.57 43.58
C GLU A 144 3.16 25.77 43.22
N PRO A 145 3.31 26.39 42.03
CA PRO A 145 2.35 27.39 41.59
C PRO A 145 1.00 26.71 41.31
N SER A 146 -0.05 27.22 41.96
CA SER A 146 -1.45 26.87 41.69
C SER A 146 -1.76 27.02 40.20
N GLY A 147 -1.90 25.88 39.51
CA GLY A 147 -2.25 25.85 38.09
C GLY A 147 -1.76 24.65 37.28
N SER A 148 -1.26 23.57 37.91
CA SER A 148 -0.89 22.36 37.17
C SER A 148 -2.14 21.50 36.87
N ILE A 149 -2.52 21.45 35.60
CA ILE A 149 -3.58 20.56 35.10
C ILE A 149 -2.97 19.17 34.92
N ARG A 150 -3.42 18.18 35.70
CA ARG A 150 -3.17 16.76 35.43
C ARG A 150 -4.04 16.31 34.26
N LEU A 151 -3.42 16.15 33.08
CA LEU A 151 -4.09 15.56 31.91
C LEU A 151 -4.11 14.03 32.07
N SER A 152 -5.19 13.51 32.65
CA SER A 152 -5.55 12.09 32.55
C SER A 152 -6.07 11.79 31.13
N LEU A 153 -5.64 10.66 30.56
CA LEU A 153 -6.04 10.18 29.24
C LEU A 153 -7.47 9.62 29.27
N ALA A 154 -8.47 10.49 29.32
CA ALA A 154 -9.86 10.14 29.02
C ALA A 154 -10.31 10.78 27.70
N SER A 155 -10.90 9.97 26.82
CA SER A 155 -11.33 10.35 25.47
C SER A 155 -12.55 11.27 25.49
N PRO A 156 -12.56 12.45 24.83
CA PRO A 156 -13.66 13.41 24.91
C PRO A 156 -14.62 13.24 23.73
N LEU A 157 -15.73 12.53 23.95
CA LEU A 157 -16.92 12.63 23.12
C LEU A 157 -18.14 12.67 24.04
N GLU A 158 -18.49 13.85 24.53
CA GLU A 158 -19.87 14.22 24.88
C GLU A 158 -20.00 15.75 24.92
N SER A 159 -20.86 16.22 24.02
CA SER A 159 -21.42 17.54 23.70
C SER A 159 -22.06 18.32 24.87
N PRO A 160 -22.82 19.43 24.66
CA PRO A 160 -22.76 20.59 23.74
C PRO A 160 -22.94 21.94 24.50
N GLN A 161 -23.26 23.03 23.76
CA GLN A 161 -23.91 24.30 24.19
C GLN A 161 -22.99 25.41 24.69
N ASP A 162 -23.21 26.69 24.43
CA ASP A 162 -23.97 27.44 23.42
C ASP A 162 -23.54 28.89 23.61
N SER A 163 -23.60 29.68 22.54
CA SER A 163 -23.89 31.12 22.55
C SER A 163 -22.96 32.08 23.32
N ALA A 164 -22.24 32.94 22.58
CA ALA A 164 -22.71 34.30 22.27
C ALA A 164 -21.55 35.24 21.87
N ALA A 165 -21.57 35.64 20.60
CA ALA A 165 -21.50 37.02 20.11
C ALA A 165 -20.34 37.95 20.57
N GLN A 166 -19.47 38.33 19.62
CA GLN A 166 -19.36 39.67 19.01
C GLN A 166 -17.92 39.94 18.50
N ASP A 167 -17.79 40.08 17.17
CA ASP A 167 -16.72 40.82 16.47
C ASP A 167 -16.82 42.34 16.79
N PRO A 168 -15.88 43.26 16.42
CA PRO A 168 -14.88 43.10 15.34
C PRO A 168 -13.52 43.87 15.47
N VAL A 169 -12.66 43.62 14.47
CA VAL A 169 -11.58 44.48 13.90
C VAL A 169 -10.34 44.76 14.77
N THR A 170 -9.13 44.43 14.28
CA THR A 170 -8.11 45.38 13.74
C THR A 170 -6.88 44.61 13.23
N GLU A 171 -6.53 44.76 11.94
CA GLU A 171 -5.20 44.44 11.39
C GLU A 171 -4.13 45.39 11.96
N PRO A 172 -2.86 44.96 12.06
CA PRO A 172 -1.95 45.42 11.00
C PRO A 172 -0.87 44.40 10.59
N VAL A 173 -0.45 44.57 9.34
CA VAL A 173 0.72 44.02 8.63
C VAL A 173 2.03 44.44 9.32
N PRO A 174 3.10 43.63 9.27
CA PRO A 174 4.26 44.02 8.45
C PRO A 174 4.87 42.86 7.63
N GLU A 175 5.28 43.17 6.40
CA GLU A 175 6.28 42.42 5.60
C GLU A 175 7.73 42.80 6.07
N PRO A 176 8.81 42.40 5.37
CA PRO A 176 9.51 41.12 5.45
C PRO A 176 10.99 41.30 5.87
N GLU A 177 11.65 40.27 6.42
CA GLU A 177 13.12 40.27 6.55
C GLU A 177 13.76 38.97 6.07
N GLU A 178 14.94 39.15 5.49
CA GLU A 178 15.66 38.28 4.56
C GLU A 178 16.45 37.13 5.22
N ALA A 179 16.62 36.07 4.42
CA ALA A 179 17.78 35.17 4.33
C ALA A 179 18.31 34.46 5.60
N LYS A 180 17.90 33.18 5.75
CA LYS A 180 18.76 32.10 6.28
C LYS A 180 18.69 30.86 5.39
N SER A 181 19.40 30.90 4.25
CA SER A 181 19.51 29.79 3.29
C SER A 181 20.45 28.65 3.71
N SER A 182 21.02 28.69 4.92
CA SER A 182 21.89 27.62 5.43
C SER A 182 21.12 26.44 6.04
N GLY A 183 19.90 26.66 6.54
CA GLY A 183 19.09 25.60 7.15
C GLY A 183 18.59 24.57 6.15
N ASP A 184 18.15 25.02 4.97
CA ASP A 184 17.57 24.12 3.96
C ASP A 184 18.61 23.18 3.34
N LEU A 185 19.87 23.61 3.20
CA LEU A 185 20.93 22.74 2.71
C LEU A 185 21.34 21.67 3.73
N ASP A 186 21.28 21.97 5.04
CA ASP A 186 21.54 20.97 6.09
C ASP A 186 20.35 20.02 6.31
N VAL A 187 19.11 20.50 6.11
CA VAL A 187 17.92 19.64 6.09
C VAL A 187 17.95 18.71 4.86
N LEU A 188 18.37 19.21 3.70
CA LEU A 188 18.53 18.37 2.51
C LEU A 188 19.71 17.39 2.65
N ARG A 189 20.85 17.81 3.23
CA ARG A 189 21.96 16.91 3.52
C ARG A 189 21.56 15.81 4.50
N SER A 190 20.88 16.16 5.59
CA SER A 190 20.40 15.17 6.55
C SER A 190 19.35 14.22 5.95
N LEU A 191 18.47 14.70 5.05
CA LEU A 191 17.55 13.83 4.30
C LEU A 191 18.28 12.88 3.34
N PHE A 192 19.31 13.34 2.64
CA PHE A 192 20.11 12.50 1.74
C PHE A 192 20.98 11.50 2.50
N GLU A 193 21.51 11.86 3.68
CA GLU A 193 22.28 10.97 4.56
C GLU A 193 21.38 9.86 5.15
N LEU A 194 20.18 10.22 5.60
CA LEU A 194 19.19 9.27 6.13
C LEU A 194 18.62 8.35 5.04
N ALA A 195 18.51 8.84 3.80
CA ALA A 195 18.14 8.01 2.64
C ALA A 195 19.29 7.10 2.19
N GLY A 196 20.55 7.54 2.32
CA GLY A 196 21.75 6.75 2.05
C GLY A 196 21.92 5.57 3.01
N ASP A 197 21.76 5.82 4.31
CA ASP A 197 21.82 4.78 5.34
C ASP A 197 20.69 3.74 5.21
N ALA A 198 19.49 4.18 4.82
CA ALA A 198 18.36 3.29 4.56
C ALA A 198 18.59 2.35 3.36
N MET A 199 19.35 2.79 2.35
CA MET A 199 19.72 1.95 1.21
C MET A 199 20.87 0.99 1.51
N GLN A 200 21.83 1.38 2.36
CA GLN A 200 22.94 0.52 2.77
C GLN A 200 22.54 -0.59 3.75
N GLN A 201 21.56 -0.34 4.64
CA GLN A 201 21.03 -1.39 5.52
C GLN A 201 20.13 -2.41 4.79
N ALA A 202 19.46 -2.00 3.71
CA ALA A 202 18.71 -2.93 2.85
C ALA A 202 19.60 -3.90 2.05
N GLN A 203 20.91 -3.65 1.98
CA GLN A 203 21.90 -4.48 1.28
C GLN A 203 22.71 -5.40 2.19
N GLN A 204 22.49 -5.38 3.51
CA GLN A 204 23.14 -6.34 4.40
C GLN A 204 22.46 -7.73 4.29
N PRO A 205 23.21 -8.82 4.05
CA PRO A 205 22.65 -10.16 4.10
C PRO A 205 22.37 -10.54 5.55
N LEU A 206 21.11 -10.81 5.90
CA LEU A 206 20.75 -11.34 7.22
C LEU A 206 21.05 -12.85 7.28
N GLU A 207 21.83 -13.25 8.30
CA GLU A 207 21.91 -14.61 8.83
C GLU A 207 20.51 -15.15 9.22
N PRO A 208 20.23 -16.46 9.05
CA PRO A 208 18.90 -17.02 9.28
C PRO A 208 18.66 -17.27 10.78
N GLY A 209 18.13 -16.25 11.47
CA GLY A 209 17.49 -16.42 12.77
C GLY A 209 16.07 -16.97 12.58
N ILE A 210 15.88 -18.25 12.89
CA ILE A 210 14.58 -18.91 12.96
C ILE A 210 13.88 -18.43 14.23
N ASP A 211 13.09 -17.37 14.13
CA ASP A 211 12.04 -17.06 15.10
C ASP A 211 10.68 -17.39 14.44
N LEU A 212 10.33 -18.68 14.53
CA LEU A 212 9.00 -19.20 14.25
C LEU A 212 8.24 -19.27 15.58
N ASP A 213 7.44 -18.25 15.87
CA ASP A 213 6.29 -18.31 16.78
C ASP A 213 5.57 -16.94 16.72
N GLN A 214 4.25 -16.76 16.57
CA GLN A 214 3.08 -17.55 16.97
C GLN A 214 1.85 -17.19 16.09
N SER A 215 0.91 -18.14 15.97
CA SER A 215 -0.46 -18.04 15.43
C SER A 215 -0.72 -18.22 13.92
N VAL A 216 -0.17 -19.29 13.33
CA VAL A 216 -0.86 -19.94 12.19
C VAL A 216 -1.44 -21.25 12.69
N GLU A 217 -2.53 -21.15 13.46
CA GLU A 217 -3.40 -22.30 13.68
C GLU A 217 -4.02 -22.70 12.34
N GLY A 218 -3.48 -23.78 11.76
CA GLY A 218 -4.20 -24.81 11.03
C GLY A 218 -5.46 -24.43 10.25
N ASN A 219 -5.39 -23.50 9.31
CA ASN A 219 -6.32 -23.46 8.19
C ASN A 219 -5.55 -23.84 6.93
N ASP A 220 -5.66 -25.12 6.54
CA ASP A 220 -5.27 -25.70 5.24
C ASP A 220 -5.99 -25.06 4.03
N HIS A 221 -6.65 -23.92 4.23
CA HIS A 221 -7.34 -23.19 3.19
C HIS A 221 -6.39 -22.16 2.58
N PHE A 222 -5.90 -22.49 1.38
CA PHE A 222 -5.13 -21.60 0.51
C PHE A 222 -5.82 -20.24 0.26
N LEU A 223 -7.13 -20.16 0.49
CA LEU A 223 -7.95 -18.95 0.33
C LEU A 223 -8.68 -18.60 1.63
N PRO A 224 -8.88 -17.30 1.93
CA PRO A 224 -9.65 -16.88 3.10
C PRO A 224 -11.10 -17.36 3.06
N SER A 225 -11.64 -17.73 4.24
CA SER A 225 -13.05 -18.14 4.38
C SER A 225 -14.00 -16.98 4.70
N GLU A 226 -13.47 -15.83 5.12
CA GLU A 226 -14.26 -14.63 5.43
C GLU A 226 -14.34 -13.70 4.21
N PRO A 227 -15.51 -13.07 3.95
CA PRO A 227 -15.66 -12.24 2.76
C PRO A 227 -14.87 -10.93 2.84
N ASP A 228 -14.69 -10.33 4.03
CA ASP A 228 -13.80 -9.18 4.22
C ASP A 228 -12.34 -9.54 3.89
N ALA A 229 -11.86 -10.69 4.38
CA ALA A 229 -10.51 -11.19 4.08
C ALA A 229 -10.34 -11.54 2.60
N LEU A 230 -11.37 -12.10 1.95
CA LEU A 230 -11.34 -12.40 0.51
C LEU A 230 -11.35 -11.13 -0.35
N LEU A 231 -12.02 -10.05 0.07
CA LEU A 231 -11.91 -8.75 -0.59
C LEU A 231 -10.49 -8.19 -0.50
N HIS A 232 -9.88 -8.26 0.70
CA HIS A 232 -8.50 -7.82 0.88
C HIS A 232 -7.54 -8.64 0.00
N TRP A 233 -7.76 -9.96 -0.11
CA TRP A 233 -7.00 -10.83 -1.00
C TRP A 233 -7.06 -10.37 -2.46
N ILE A 234 -8.24 -10.02 -3.00
CA ILE A 234 -8.36 -9.53 -4.39
C ILE A 234 -7.51 -8.28 -4.59
N HIS A 235 -7.62 -7.32 -3.67
CA HIS A 235 -6.87 -6.07 -3.75
C HIS A 235 -5.36 -6.29 -3.68
N ALA A 236 -4.92 -7.19 -2.80
CA ALA A 236 -3.52 -7.56 -2.68
C ALA A 236 -3.00 -8.24 -3.94
N MET A 237 -3.81 -9.09 -4.59
CA MET A 237 -3.46 -9.72 -5.86
C MET A 237 -3.30 -8.71 -7.00
N ASP A 238 -4.18 -7.71 -7.09
CA ASP A 238 -4.07 -6.63 -8.07
C ASP A 238 -2.79 -5.80 -7.84
N GLN A 239 -2.48 -5.45 -6.58
CA GLN A 239 -1.24 -4.73 -6.24
C GLN A 239 0.02 -5.54 -6.55
N ALA A 240 0.02 -6.85 -6.26
CA ALA A 240 1.14 -7.73 -6.57
C ALA A 240 1.35 -7.85 -8.09
N LEU A 241 0.26 -7.93 -8.86
CA LEU A 241 0.31 -7.93 -10.31
C LEU A 241 0.90 -6.62 -10.85
N GLU A 242 0.42 -5.47 -10.38
CA GLU A 242 0.96 -4.15 -10.77
C GLU A 242 2.46 -4.05 -10.46
N ARG A 243 2.90 -4.51 -9.28
CA ARG A 243 4.33 -4.55 -8.92
C ARG A 243 5.14 -5.43 -9.87
N ARG A 244 4.62 -6.58 -10.31
CA ARG A 244 5.31 -7.46 -11.30
C ARG A 244 5.44 -6.77 -12.66
N LEU A 245 4.36 -6.19 -13.17
CA LEU A 245 4.37 -5.48 -14.46
C LEU A 245 5.27 -4.24 -14.43
N ARG A 246 5.24 -3.48 -13.33
CA ARG A 246 6.16 -2.36 -13.09
C ARG A 246 7.62 -2.80 -13.06
N ASN A 247 7.94 -3.89 -12.36
CA ASN A 247 9.30 -4.42 -12.31
C ASN A 247 9.79 -4.87 -13.69
N LEU A 248 8.93 -5.52 -14.49
CA LEU A 248 9.24 -5.87 -15.88
C LEU A 248 9.48 -4.61 -16.71
N SER A 249 8.60 -3.61 -16.59
CA SER A 249 8.73 -2.33 -17.30
C SER A 249 10.06 -1.66 -16.99
N HIS A 250 10.42 -1.57 -15.70
CA HIS A 250 11.71 -1.03 -15.27
C HIS A 250 12.89 -1.84 -15.84
N ALA A 251 12.84 -3.17 -15.79
CA ALA A 251 13.91 -4.01 -16.33
C ALA A 251 14.08 -3.86 -17.85
N VAL A 252 12.98 -3.75 -18.60
CA VAL A 252 12.99 -3.47 -20.04
C VAL A 252 13.61 -2.09 -20.30
N ASN A 253 13.23 -1.07 -19.53
CA ASN A 253 13.80 0.28 -19.64
C ASN A 253 15.31 0.30 -19.33
N VAL A 254 15.76 -0.49 -18.35
CA VAL A 254 17.19 -0.68 -18.06
C VAL A 254 17.90 -1.31 -19.27
N GLN A 255 17.31 -2.29 -19.94
CA GLN A 255 17.89 -2.86 -21.16
C GLN A 255 17.95 -1.86 -22.31
N MET A 256 16.93 -1.02 -22.46
CA MET A 256 16.94 0.06 -23.44
C MET A 256 18.06 1.08 -23.17
N LEU A 257 18.32 1.41 -21.90
CA LEU A 257 19.44 2.26 -21.53
C LEU A 257 20.78 1.60 -21.86
N ARG A 258 20.96 0.33 -21.50
CA ARG A 258 22.18 -0.44 -21.77
C ARG A 258 22.49 -0.57 -23.26
N SER A 259 21.46 -0.69 -24.10
CA SER A 259 21.60 -0.74 -25.55
C SER A 259 21.71 0.64 -26.21
N GLY A 260 21.69 1.73 -25.45
CA GLY A 260 21.77 3.11 -25.96
C GLY A 260 20.50 3.60 -26.67
N LEU A 261 19.36 2.92 -26.47
CA LEU A 261 18.06 3.30 -27.06
C LEU A 261 17.34 4.36 -26.22
N ALA A 262 17.48 4.29 -24.89
CA ALA A 262 17.02 5.32 -23.97
C ALA A 262 18.18 6.22 -23.53
N GLN A 263 17.90 7.49 -23.27
CA GLN A 263 18.90 8.46 -22.78
C GLN A 263 18.87 8.59 -21.25
N THR A 264 17.71 8.37 -20.64
CA THR A 264 17.48 8.52 -19.20
C THR A 264 16.69 7.32 -18.68
N LEU A 265 16.95 6.96 -17.42
CA LEU A 265 16.23 5.90 -16.71
C LEU A 265 15.43 6.52 -15.57
N LEU A 266 14.13 6.24 -15.54
CA LEU A 266 13.28 6.67 -14.45
C LEU A 266 13.44 5.75 -13.23
N PRO A 267 13.57 6.31 -12.02
CA PRO A 267 13.53 5.54 -10.78
C PRO A 267 12.23 4.74 -10.66
N ILE A 268 12.31 3.55 -10.07
CA ILE A 268 11.13 2.69 -9.90
C ILE A 268 10.05 3.32 -9.02
N SER A 269 10.44 4.17 -8.06
CA SER A 269 9.54 4.95 -7.22
C SER A 269 8.75 6.01 -8.01
N LEU A 270 9.32 6.56 -9.08
CA LEU A 270 8.60 7.48 -9.96
C LEU A 270 7.58 6.72 -10.81
N LEU A 271 7.92 5.51 -11.28
CA LEU A 271 6.95 4.64 -11.96
C LEU A 271 5.78 4.28 -11.04
N ASP A 272 6.05 4.04 -9.74
CA ASP A 272 4.99 3.85 -8.74
C ASP A 272 4.10 5.09 -8.58
N ALA A 273 4.71 6.26 -8.50
CA ALA A 273 3.98 7.52 -8.37
C ALA A 273 3.06 7.75 -9.58
N VAL A 274 3.53 7.44 -10.79
CA VAL A 274 2.71 7.47 -12.02
C VAL A 274 1.55 6.48 -11.95
N LEU A 275 1.80 5.23 -11.56
CA LEU A 275 0.74 4.21 -11.44
C LEU A 275 -0.32 4.60 -10.40
N LYS A 276 0.07 5.32 -9.35
CA LYS A 276 -0.82 5.87 -8.32
C LYS A 276 -1.51 7.18 -8.74
N GLY A 277 -1.23 7.72 -9.91
CA GLY A 277 -1.79 8.98 -10.40
C GLY A 277 -1.27 10.22 -9.67
N GLN A 278 -0.10 10.13 -9.04
CA GLN A 278 0.53 11.24 -8.31
C GLN A 278 1.37 12.16 -9.21
N VAL A 279 1.62 11.75 -10.46
CA VAL A 279 2.44 12.47 -11.43
C VAL A 279 1.64 12.64 -12.72
N GLU A 280 1.62 13.86 -13.25
CA GLU A 280 0.96 14.16 -14.51
C GLU A 280 1.74 13.57 -15.69
N THR A 281 1.01 12.88 -16.58
CA THR A 281 1.57 12.22 -17.77
C THR A 281 1.06 12.86 -19.04
N GLN A 282 1.84 12.80 -20.12
CA GLN A 282 1.41 13.26 -21.44
C GLN A 282 0.74 12.12 -22.22
N PRO A 283 -0.20 12.43 -23.13
CA PRO A 283 -0.82 11.42 -23.97
C PRO A 283 0.21 10.76 -24.90
N THR A 284 0.18 9.42 -24.95
CA THR A 284 1.05 8.57 -25.78
C THR A 284 0.34 7.24 -26.05
N ALA A 285 0.98 6.35 -26.82
CA ALA A 285 0.47 5.04 -27.14
C ALA A 285 0.28 4.12 -25.91
N THR A 286 -0.46 3.03 -26.09
CA THR A 286 -0.68 2.05 -25.01
C THR A 286 0.63 1.48 -24.51
N ASN A 287 0.73 1.29 -23.19
CA ASN A 287 1.89 0.82 -22.46
C ASN A 287 3.18 1.65 -22.64
N VAL A 288 3.08 2.86 -23.17
CA VAL A 288 4.15 3.87 -23.20
C VAL A 288 3.82 4.95 -22.17
N LEU A 289 4.87 5.49 -21.55
CA LEU A 289 4.80 6.60 -20.61
C LEU A 289 5.64 7.75 -21.15
N ARG A 290 5.02 8.92 -21.27
CA ARG A 290 5.68 10.19 -21.56
C ARG A 290 5.52 11.15 -20.39
N LEU A 291 6.63 11.64 -19.86
CA LEU A 291 6.70 12.58 -18.74
C LEU A 291 7.56 13.78 -19.12
N ARG A 292 7.19 14.98 -18.66
CA ARG A 292 8.05 16.15 -18.73
C ARG A 292 8.69 16.37 -17.37
N LEU A 293 9.99 16.11 -17.27
CA LEU A 293 10.74 16.37 -16.05
C LEU A 293 11.19 17.84 -16.04
N PRO A 294 10.94 18.61 -14.97
CA PRO A 294 11.51 19.93 -14.84
C PRO A 294 13.02 19.79 -14.69
N LEU A 295 13.78 20.27 -15.68
CA LEU A 295 15.22 20.43 -15.57
C LEU A 295 15.49 21.92 -15.41
N ALA A 296 15.93 22.32 -14.22
CA ALA A 296 16.44 23.65 -14.00
C ALA A 296 17.85 23.74 -14.63
N VAL A 297 17.94 24.14 -15.89
CA VAL A 297 19.20 24.49 -16.54
C VAL A 297 19.19 25.99 -16.81
N GLY A 298 19.65 26.77 -15.82
CA GLY A 298 19.70 28.23 -15.90
C GLY A 298 18.32 28.91 -15.70
N GLU A 299 18.14 30.09 -16.31
CA GLU A 299 16.91 30.90 -16.21
C GLU A 299 15.77 30.43 -17.14
N ILE A 300 16.01 29.42 -17.98
CA ILE A 300 15.02 28.91 -18.92
C ILE A 300 14.55 27.55 -18.43
N ASP A 301 13.26 27.45 -18.12
CA ASP A 301 12.61 26.22 -17.68
C ASP A 301 12.43 25.24 -18.86
N GLN A 302 13.54 24.61 -19.28
CA GLN A 302 13.55 23.62 -20.35
C GLN A 302 13.26 22.25 -19.75
N GLY A 303 11.98 21.92 -19.54
CA GLY A 303 11.59 20.57 -19.17
C GLY A 303 12.00 19.53 -20.23
N MET A 304 12.54 18.39 -19.80
CA MET A 304 12.91 17.26 -20.66
C MET A 304 11.75 16.27 -20.77
N ASP A 305 11.35 15.96 -22.00
CA ASP A 305 10.43 14.86 -22.25
C ASP A 305 11.19 13.53 -22.16
N VAL A 306 10.75 12.68 -21.25
CA VAL A 306 11.23 11.30 -21.07
C VAL A 306 10.15 10.34 -21.55
N LEU A 307 10.52 9.43 -22.45
CA LEU A 307 9.69 8.33 -22.92
C LEU A 307 10.25 7.00 -22.44
N CYS A 308 9.39 6.16 -21.90
CA CYS A 308 9.76 4.81 -21.43
C CYS A 308 8.59 3.84 -21.55
N VAL A 309 8.86 2.54 -21.45
CA VAL A 309 7.84 1.50 -21.39
C VAL A 309 7.23 1.47 -19.99
N LEU A 310 5.90 1.43 -19.90
CA LEU A 310 5.16 1.18 -18.67
C LEU A 310 3.95 0.28 -18.97
N LEU A 311 4.11 -1.01 -18.69
CA LEU A 311 3.06 -2.01 -18.85
C LEU A 311 1.98 -1.79 -17.77
N ARG A 312 0.75 -1.53 -18.20
CA ARG A 312 -0.40 -1.27 -17.32
C ARG A 312 -1.49 -2.29 -17.57
N SER A 313 -2.04 -2.89 -16.51
CA SER A 313 -3.16 -3.82 -16.62
C SER A 313 -4.35 -3.23 -17.39
N ASN A 314 -4.62 -1.94 -17.19
CA ASN A 314 -5.71 -1.22 -17.88
C ASN A 314 -5.50 -1.15 -19.40
N ASP A 315 -4.27 -0.88 -19.85
CA ASP A 315 -3.94 -0.80 -21.27
C ASP A 315 -4.00 -2.19 -21.92
N LEU A 316 -3.47 -3.21 -21.23
CA LEU A 316 -3.54 -4.60 -21.68
C LEU A 316 -5.00 -5.08 -21.80
N GLU A 317 -5.87 -4.67 -20.87
CA GLU A 317 -7.31 -4.95 -20.90
C GLU A 317 -8.07 -4.15 -21.97
N PHE A 318 -7.58 -2.95 -22.30
CA PHE A 318 -8.12 -2.15 -23.39
C PHE A 318 -7.88 -2.85 -24.73
N ASP A 319 -6.63 -3.26 -24.96
CA ASP A 319 -6.17 -3.88 -26.20
C ASP A 319 -6.75 -5.30 -26.40
N SER A 320 -7.07 -6.02 -25.31
CA SER A 320 -7.55 -7.41 -25.37
C SER A 320 -8.99 -7.60 -24.87
N PRO A 321 -9.94 -8.02 -25.75
CA PRO A 321 -11.30 -8.34 -25.33
C PRO A 321 -11.38 -9.53 -24.36
N ARG A 322 -10.46 -10.50 -24.49
CA ARG A 322 -10.38 -11.67 -23.59
C ARG A 322 -10.08 -11.22 -22.16
N LEU A 323 -9.06 -10.36 -21.98
CA LEU A 323 -8.71 -9.82 -20.64
C LEU A 323 -9.85 -8.98 -20.07
N ARG A 324 -10.50 -8.15 -20.90
CA ARG A 324 -11.66 -7.36 -20.47
C ARG A 324 -12.83 -8.23 -19.98
N GLN A 325 -13.10 -9.35 -20.65
CA GLN A 325 -14.13 -10.30 -20.19
C GLN A 325 -13.75 -10.94 -18.85
N CYS A 326 -12.50 -11.33 -18.68
CA CYS A 326 -11.99 -11.88 -17.41
C CYS A 326 -12.11 -10.85 -16.28
N ARG A 327 -11.67 -9.61 -16.52
CA ARG A 327 -11.82 -8.52 -15.55
C ARG A 327 -13.28 -8.24 -15.22
N LYS A 328 -14.19 -8.29 -16.20
CA LYS A 328 -15.64 -8.14 -15.94
C LYS A 328 -16.16 -9.22 -14.98
N ARG A 329 -15.74 -10.48 -15.16
CA ARG A 329 -16.10 -11.58 -14.24
C ARG A 329 -15.53 -11.35 -12.84
N LEU A 330 -14.25 -10.98 -12.74
CA LEU A 330 -13.62 -10.61 -11.46
C LEU A 330 -14.33 -9.45 -10.76
N ARG A 331 -14.74 -8.40 -11.50
CA ARG A 331 -15.53 -7.28 -10.95
C ARG A 331 -16.91 -7.73 -10.45
N ALA A 332 -17.58 -8.64 -11.16
CA ALA A 332 -18.84 -9.23 -10.67
C ALA A 332 -18.64 -10.04 -9.37
N HIS A 333 -17.50 -10.74 -9.24
CA HIS A 333 -17.10 -11.35 -7.99
C HIS A 333 -16.89 -10.31 -6.88
N HIS A 334 -16.12 -9.26 -7.15
CA HIS A 334 -15.88 -8.16 -6.21
C HIS A 334 -17.19 -7.51 -5.72
N HIS A 335 -18.10 -7.14 -6.63
CA HIS A 335 -19.36 -6.49 -6.26
C HIS A 335 -20.24 -7.36 -5.34
N ALA A 336 -20.36 -8.66 -5.61
CA ALA A 336 -21.15 -9.51 -4.74
C ALA A 336 -20.38 -9.94 -3.46
N LEU A 337 -19.06 -9.74 -3.37
CA LEU A 337 -18.38 -9.84 -2.08
C LEU A 337 -18.66 -8.63 -1.21
N LEU A 338 -18.73 -7.42 -1.78
CA LEU A 338 -19.15 -6.23 -1.05
C LEU A 338 -20.56 -6.38 -0.44
N THR A 339 -21.49 -7.04 -1.13
CA THR A 339 -22.81 -7.33 -0.57
C THR A 339 -22.74 -8.36 0.56
N MET A 340 -21.93 -9.41 0.41
CA MET A 340 -21.70 -10.41 1.47
C MET A 340 -21.04 -9.80 2.71
N VAL A 341 -20.11 -8.86 2.56
CA VAL A 341 -19.49 -8.13 3.67
C VAL A 341 -20.52 -7.31 4.44
N ARG A 342 -21.43 -6.61 3.74
CA ARG A 342 -22.53 -5.89 4.41
C ARG A 342 -23.41 -6.85 5.21
N GLN A 343 -23.71 -8.02 4.65
CA GLN A 343 -24.48 -9.06 5.33
C GLN A 343 -23.71 -9.63 6.53
N GLN A 344 -22.40 -9.89 6.40
CA GLN A 344 -21.55 -10.35 7.49
C GLN A 344 -21.58 -9.35 8.65
N ARG A 345 -21.29 -8.07 8.39
CA ARG A 345 -21.29 -7.02 9.43
C ARG A 345 -22.65 -6.86 10.10
N HIS A 346 -23.74 -6.97 9.33
CA HIS A 346 -25.10 -6.93 9.84
C HIS A 346 -25.39 -8.07 10.82
N TRP A 347 -25.09 -9.30 10.44
CA TRP A 347 -25.35 -10.47 11.28
C TRP A 347 -24.37 -10.59 12.46
N GLN A 348 -23.11 -10.16 12.30
CA GLN A 348 -22.15 -10.05 13.39
C GLN A 348 -22.60 -9.04 14.45
N ARG A 349 -23.10 -7.88 14.05
CA ARG A 349 -23.66 -6.91 15.00
C ARG A 349 -24.82 -7.52 15.79
N ARG A 350 -25.73 -8.22 15.10
CA ARG A 350 -26.87 -8.89 15.76
C ARG A 350 -26.47 -10.06 16.65
N SER A 351 -25.41 -10.79 16.32
CA SER A 351 -24.90 -11.84 17.22
C SER A 351 -24.30 -11.23 18.48
N LEU A 352 -23.48 -10.18 18.34
CA LEU A 352 -22.91 -9.44 19.46
C LEU A 352 -24.00 -8.80 20.34
N ASP A 353 -25.04 -8.20 19.74
CA ASP A 353 -26.18 -7.65 20.48
C ASP A 353 -26.92 -8.75 21.27
N ARG A 354 -27.06 -9.94 20.69
CA ARG A 354 -27.67 -11.10 21.35
C ARG A 354 -26.79 -11.59 22.50
N GLU A 355 -25.49 -11.74 22.27
CA GLU A 355 -24.50 -12.14 23.28
C GLU A 355 -24.49 -11.17 24.46
N ALA A 356 -24.45 -9.86 24.20
CA ALA A 356 -24.51 -8.82 25.22
C ALA A 356 -25.81 -8.88 26.03
N ARG A 357 -26.96 -9.08 25.36
CA ARG A 357 -28.25 -9.26 26.03
C ARG A 357 -28.30 -10.53 26.87
N THR A 358 -27.76 -11.64 26.38
CA THR A 358 -27.68 -12.88 27.16
C THR A 358 -26.77 -12.73 28.36
N HIS A 359 -25.60 -12.09 28.22
CA HIS A 359 -24.72 -11.79 29.35
C HIS A 359 -25.37 -10.89 30.40
N TRP A 360 -26.24 -9.97 29.97
CA TRP A 360 -27.01 -9.11 30.88
C TRP A 360 -28.18 -9.84 31.56
N GLN A 361 -28.88 -10.72 30.84
CA GLN A 361 -30.04 -11.48 31.35
C GLN A 361 -29.64 -12.67 32.23
N THR A 362 -28.52 -13.30 31.91
CA THR A 362 -27.86 -14.32 32.72
C THR A 362 -26.45 -13.82 33.00
N PRO A 363 -26.27 -12.91 33.98
CA PRO A 363 -24.93 -12.65 34.49
C PRO A 363 -24.44 -14.01 34.97
N SER A 364 -23.40 -14.53 34.33
CA SER A 364 -22.76 -15.76 34.79
C SER A 364 -22.45 -15.54 36.27
N ASP A 365 -23.05 -16.35 37.16
CA ASP A 365 -22.68 -16.41 38.57
C ASP A 365 -21.26 -16.97 38.67
N SER A 366 -20.26 -16.20 38.25
CA SER A 366 -18.85 -16.45 38.54
C SER A 366 -18.51 -16.14 40.01
N THR A 367 -19.50 -15.80 40.83
CA THR A 367 -19.39 -15.61 42.29
C THR A 367 -19.84 -16.82 43.12
N GLN A 368 -20.12 -17.97 42.51
CA GLN A 368 -20.38 -19.21 43.26
C GLN A 368 -19.16 -20.15 43.31
N GLN A 369 -17.97 -19.64 43.63
CA GLN A 369 -16.85 -20.45 44.15
C GLN A 369 -16.00 -19.65 45.15
N LEU A 370 -16.63 -19.09 46.19
CA LEU A 370 -15.97 -18.72 47.45
C LEU A 370 -16.91 -19.04 48.64
N SER A 371 -17.56 -20.21 48.59
CA SER A 371 -18.06 -20.86 49.80
C SER A 371 -17.23 -22.12 50.00
N GLY A 372 -16.14 -21.92 50.73
CA GLY A 372 -15.17 -22.91 51.14
C GLY A 372 -14.44 -22.33 52.36
N ASP A 373 -15.18 -22.27 53.47
CA ASP A 373 -14.79 -22.68 54.83
C ASP A 373 -15.74 -22.11 55.89
#